data_AF-A0A3A4JYK5-F1
#
_entry.id   AF-A0A3A4JYK5-F1
#
_cell.length_a   1.000
_cell.length_b   1.000
_cell.length_c   1.000
_cell.angle_alpha   90.00
_cell.angle_beta   90.00
_cell.angle_gamma   90.00
#
_symmetry.space_group_name_H-M   'P 1'
#
loop_
_entity.id
_entity.type
_entity.pdbx_description
1 polymer ?
#
loop_
_entity_poly.entity_id
_entity_poly.type
_entity_poly.pdbx_seq_one_letter_code
_entity_poly.pdbx_strand_id
1 'polypeptide(L)'
;MSTRATGALLAICAIGLAGCGSEVSGHPVTAATRHIGAQLGSLLPADADYPANYGGGLTLPPEAAALATGDLAGAGRGAIVTPAGCAPPEQQSGPDRTAVAVANDNVARATLTVVLTRTDKPLSAWRSQLRQCKSFRVDKAGAKSTVTTTLDPSPPADAEDTLAFRRTVAPEVSLPGVAATMQTSAGQIGDVRISVAYMTFEGRKPDTEALNALFTAALAKVGRAA
;
A
#
# COMPACT_ATOMS: atom_id res chain seq x y z
N MET A 1 -5.20 -77.95 21.23
CA MET A 1 -6.08 -78.31 22.35
C MET A 1 -6.42 -77.01 23.07
N SER A 2 -7.55 -76.34 22.77
CA SER A 2 -8.85 -76.43 23.48
C SER A 2 -8.65 -76.40 25.01
N THR A 3 -9.21 -75.51 25.85
CA THR A 3 -10.46 -74.71 25.92
C THR A 3 -10.28 -73.81 27.19
N ARG A 4 -10.82 -72.60 27.38
CA ARG A 4 -12.18 -72.25 27.85
C ARG A 4 -12.22 -70.78 28.31
N ALA A 5 -13.41 -70.20 28.25
CA ALA A 5 -13.79 -68.80 28.48
C ALA A 5 -14.13 -68.44 29.94
N THR A 6 -14.08 -67.13 30.28
CA THR A 6 -14.91 -66.32 31.23
C THR A 6 -14.14 -65.00 31.45
N GLY A 7 -14.65 -63.76 31.37
CA GLY A 7 -15.98 -63.17 31.42
C GLY A 7 -15.96 -62.08 32.51
N ALA A 8 -15.91 -60.79 32.16
CA ALA A 8 -16.28 -59.68 33.05
C ALA A 8 -16.53 -58.36 32.28
N LEU A 9 -17.68 -57.78 32.60
CA LEU A 9 -18.38 -56.60 32.07
C LEU A 9 -17.80 -55.22 32.48
N LEU A 10 -18.35 -54.16 31.84
CA LEU A 10 -18.44 -52.72 32.21
C LEU A 10 -17.34 -51.78 31.65
N ALA A 11 -17.61 -50.59 31.11
CA ALA A 11 -18.83 -49.80 30.95
C ALA A 11 -18.68 -48.76 29.82
N ILE A 12 -19.84 -48.36 29.31
CA ILE A 12 -20.16 -47.41 28.24
C ILE A 12 -19.80 -45.97 28.62
N CYS A 13 -19.19 -45.22 27.71
CA CYS A 13 -19.33 -43.76 27.62
C CYS A 13 -19.05 -43.28 26.18
N ALA A 14 -19.93 -43.66 25.25
CA ALA A 14 -19.96 -43.08 23.91
C ALA A 14 -20.86 -41.84 23.94
N ILE A 15 -20.31 -40.70 24.35
CA ILE A 15 -20.97 -39.41 24.15
C ILE A 15 -20.76 -39.05 22.68
N GLY A 16 -21.77 -39.33 21.87
CA GLY A 16 -21.85 -38.87 20.49
C GLY A 16 -21.98 -37.35 20.45
N LEU A 17 -20.86 -36.66 20.30
CA LEU A 17 -20.83 -35.29 19.80
C LEU A 17 -21.21 -35.33 18.31
N ALA A 18 -22.52 -35.44 18.03
CA ALA A 18 -23.07 -35.13 16.72
C ALA A 18 -22.97 -33.61 16.54
N GLY A 19 -21.76 -33.13 16.23
CA GLY A 19 -21.56 -31.77 15.76
C GLY A 19 -22.28 -31.64 14.42
N CYS A 20 -23.29 -30.78 14.36
CA CYS A 20 -23.84 -30.30 13.10
C CYS A 20 -22.78 -29.45 12.38
N GLY A 21 -21.76 -30.11 11.83
CA GLY A 21 -20.84 -29.49 10.89
C GLY A 21 -21.57 -29.34 9.57
N SER A 22 -22.08 -28.15 9.29
CA SER A 22 -22.52 -27.82 7.93
C SER A 22 -21.25 -27.75 7.08
N GLU A 23 -21.07 -28.68 6.14
CA GLU A 23 -20.08 -28.50 5.09
C GLU A 23 -20.55 -27.32 4.24
N VAL A 24 -19.96 -26.15 4.48
CA VAL A 24 -20.07 -25.04 3.55
C VAL A 24 -19.27 -25.47 2.32
N SER A 25 -19.97 -26.01 1.32
CA SER A 25 -19.42 -26.22 -0.03
C SER A 25 -19.10 -24.86 -0.66
N GLY A 26 -17.98 -24.29 -0.24
CA GLY A 26 -17.33 -23.20 -0.94
C GLY A 26 -16.19 -23.78 -1.75
N HIS A 27 -16.30 -23.76 -3.07
CA HIS A 27 -15.09 -23.87 -3.89
C HIS A 27 -14.34 -22.55 -3.69
N PRO A 28 -13.08 -22.57 -3.22
CA PRO A 28 -12.28 -21.36 -3.18
C PRO A 28 -12.04 -20.93 -4.64
N VAL A 29 -12.87 -20.01 -5.13
CA VAL A 29 -12.53 -19.24 -6.31
C VAL A 29 -11.48 -18.23 -5.85
N THR A 30 -10.22 -18.50 -6.17
CA THR A 30 -9.23 -17.43 -6.27
C THR A 30 -9.77 -16.48 -7.33
N ALA A 31 -10.39 -15.39 -6.91
CA ALA A 31 -10.73 -14.30 -7.82
C ALA A 31 -9.40 -13.81 -8.42
N ALA A 32 -9.10 -14.23 -9.64
CA ALA A 32 -7.90 -13.81 -10.33
C ALA A 32 -8.00 -12.30 -10.55
N THR A 33 -7.01 -11.55 -10.07
CA THR A 33 -6.92 -10.11 -10.29
C THR A 33 -6.89 -9.84 -11.79
N ARG A 34 -7.84 -9.04 -12.28
CA ARG A 34 -7.96 -8.70 -13.70
C ARG A 34 -6.73 -7.91 -14.14
N HIS A 35 -6.06 -8.35 -15.21
CA HIS A 35 -4.94 -7.61 -15.79
C HIS A 35 -5.43 -6.45 -16.68
N ILE A 36 -4.86 -5.25 -16.48
CA ILE A 36 -5.06 -4.09 -17.38
C ILE A 36 -3.95 -4.06 -18.43
N GLY A 37 -4.29 -4.24 -19.70
CA GLY A 37 -3.28 -4.40 -20.77
C GLY A 37 -2.52 -3.13 -21.18
N ALA A 38 -2.98 -1.94 -20.80
CA ALA A 38 -2.27 -0.69 -21.09
C ALA A 38 -0.99 -0.57 -20.25
N GLN A 39 0.08 -0.02 -20.83
CA GLN A 39 1.34 0.22 -20.12
C GLN A 39 1.14 1.26 -19.00
N LEU A 40 1.70 1.03 -17.80
CA LEU A 40 1.52 1.91 -16.65
C LEU A 40 1.91 3.37 -16.96
N GLY A 41 2.97 3.60 -17.73
CA GLY A 41 3.40 4.94 -18.11
C GLY A 41 2.34 5.73 -18.89
N SER A 42 1.53 5.07 -19.72
CA SER A 42 0.45 5.75 -20.48
C SER A 42 -0.83 5.97 -19.67
N LEU A 43 -0.89 5.36 -18.47
CA LEU A 43 -1.98 5.50 -17.51
C LEU A 43 -1.72 6.61 -16.47
N LEU A 44 -0.54 7.25 -16.50
CA LEU A 44 -0.29 8.43 -15.66
C LEU A 44 -1.24 9.58 -16.06
N PRO A 45 -1.64 10.44 -15.11
CA PRO A 45 -2.42 11.64 -15.40
C PRO A 45 -1.71 12.56 -16.40
N ALA A 46 -2.49 13.27 -17.23
CA ALA A 46 -1.95 14.29 -18.12
C ALA A 46 -1.71 15.59 -17.34
N ASP A 47 -0.92 16.53 -17.89
CA ASP A 47 -0.60 17.79 -17.20
C ASP A 47 -1.85 18.59 -16.81
N ALA A 48 -2.91 18.54 -17.62
CA ALA A 48 -4.18 19.22 -17.34
C ALA A 48 -4.97 18.62 -16.15
N ASP A 49 -4.61 17.41 -15.70
CA ASP A 49 -5.21 16.76 -14.54
C ASP A 49 -4.57 17.23 -13.22
N TYR A 50 -3.43 17.93 -13.27
CA TYR A 50 -2.75 18.46 -12.09
C TYR A 50 -3.36 19.80 -11.66
N PRO A 51 -3.47 20.06 -10.34
CA PRO A 51 -3.90 21.37 -9.86
C PRO A 51 -2.96 22.49 -10.36
N ALA A 52 -3.54 23.67 -10.66
CA ALA A 52 -2.85 24.72 -11.41
C ALA A 52 -1.51 25.19 -10.81
N ASN A 53 -1.37 25.14 -9.49
CA ASN A 53 -0.15 25.51 -8.76
C ASN A 53 1.01 24.49 -8.89
N TYR A 54 0.77 23.32 -9.49
CA TYR A 54 1.76 22.25 -9.62
C TYR A 54 2.43 22.15 -11.01
N GLY A 55 1.92 22.87 -12.02
CA GLY A 55 2.58 23.03 -13.32
C GLY A 55 2.71 21.77 -14.21
N GLY A 56 2.04 20.66 -13.86
CA GLY A 56 2.06 19.39 -14.60
C GLY A 56 2.93 18.31 -13.95
N GLY A 57 2.87 17.09 -14.49
CA GLY A 57 3.53 15.90 -13.94
C GLY A 57 4.78 15.50 -14.69
N LEU A 58 5.95 15.54 -14.04
CA LEU A 58 7.18 14.98 -14.59
C LEU A 58 7.20 13.46 -14.41
N THR A 59 7.08 12.71 -15.51
CA THR A 59 7.25 11.25 -15.50
C THR A 59 8.71 10.88 -15.24
N LEU A 60 8.92 10.01 -14.25
CA LEU A 60 10.25 9.54 -13.88
C LEU A 60 10.68 8.33 -14.74
N PRO A 61 11.98 8.20 -15.07
CA PRO A 61 12.52 6.96 -15.62
C PRO A 61 12.39 5.80 -14.61
N PRO A 62 12.37 4.53 -15.05
CA PRO A 62 12.05 3.37 -14.20
C PRO A 62 12.87 3.27 -12.91
N GLU A 63 14.17 3.56 -12.97
CA GLU A 63 15.07 3.51 -11.82
C GLU A 63 14.70 4.59 -10.80
N ALA A 64 14.41 5.81 -11.27
CA ALA A 64 13.99 6.92 -10.41
C ALA A 64 12.59 6.67 -9.83
N ALA A 65 11.68 6.05 -10.58
CA ALA A 65 10.37 5.63 -10.10
C ALA A 65 10.47 4.63 -8.93
N ALA A 66 11.35 3.63 -9.04
CA ALA A 66 11.61 2.67 -7.97
C ALA A 66 12.23 3.32 -6.72
N LEU A 67 13.13 4.29 -6.91
CA LEU A 67 13.71 5.04 -5.80
C LEU A 67 12.64 5.89 -5.09
N ALA A 68 11.87 6.69 -5.84
CA ALA A 68 10.80 7.53 -5.32
C ALA A 68 9.77 6.72 -4.52
N THR A 69 9.41 5.53 -4.99
CA THR A 69 8.48 4.63 -4.27
C THR A 69 9.03 4.19 -2.92
N GLY A 70 10.35 3.91 -2.83
CA GLY A 70 10.99 3.57 -1.55
C GLY A 70 11.06 4.75 -0.59
N ASP A 71 11.31 5.95 -1.12
CA ASP A 71 11.33 7.17 -0.31
C ASP A 71 9.93 7.46 0.27
N LEU A 72 8.86 7.28 -0.52
CA LEU A 72 7.46 7.37 -0.04
C LEU A 72 7.12 6.29 1.00
N ALA A 73 7.80 5.14 0.96
CA ALA A 73 7.66 4.11 1.97
C ALA A 73 8.37 4.49 3.29
N GLY A 74 9.20 5.53 3.29
CA GLY A 74 10.06 5.92 4.40
C GLY A 74 11.26 5.00 4.60
N ALA A 75 11.47 4.03 3.69
CA ALA A 75 12.59 3.09 3.71
C ALA A 75 13.11 2.94 2.28
N GLY A 76 14.00 3.85 1.90
CA GLY A 76 14.64 3.83 0.58
C GLY A 76 15.56 2.62 0.38
N ARG A 77 16.03 2.43 -0.86
CA ARG A 77 16.90 1.31 -1.23
C ARG A 77 18.14 1.22 -0.31
N GLY A 78 18.47 0.00 0.12
CA GLY A 78 19.61 -0.29 0.98
C GLY A 78 19.40 0.04 2.46
N ALA A 79 18.18 0.42 2.86
CA ALA A 79 17.86 0.64 4.26
C ALA A 79 17.58 -0.68 5.01
N ILE A 80 17.97 -0.71 6.28
CA ILE A 80 17.67 -1.81 7.20
C ILE A 80 16.45 -1.42 8.03
N VAL A 81 15.41 -2.24 7.99
CA VAL A 81 14.15 -2.00 8.71
C VAL A 81 14.06 -2.89 9.94
N THR A 82 13.70 -2.29 11.09
CA THR A 82 13.48 -3.01 12.35
C THR A 82 12.07 -2.74 12.89
N PRO A 83 11.23 -3.78 13.11
CA PRO A 83 11.51 -5.20 12.84
C PRO A 83 11.53 -5.52 11.34
N ALA A 84 12.32 -6.53 10.93
CA ALA A 84 12.50 -6.88 9.51
C ALA A 84 11.19 -7.22 8.78
N GLY A 85 10.21 -7.81 9.48
CA GLY A 85 8.88 -8.08 8.92
C GLY A 85 8.06 -6.84 8.55
N CYS A 86 8.51 -5.64 8.94
CA CYS A 86 7.90 -4.37 8.56
C CYS A 86 8.61 -3.65 7.41
N ALA A 87 9.61 -4.29 6.77
CA ALA A 87 10.18 -3.78 5.54
C ALA A 87 9.09 -3.61 4.46
N PRO A 88 9.01 -2.45 3.78
CA PRO A 88 8.16 -2.31 2.61
C PRO A 88 8.52 -3.33 1.53
N PRO A 89 7.58 -3.68 0.63
CA PRO A 89 7.90 -4.52 -0.52
C PRO A 89 9.07 -3.97 -1.31
N GLU A 90 9.89 -4.88 -1.86
CA GLU A 90 11.04 -4.50 -2.68
C GLU A 90 10.61 -3.64 -3.88
N GLN A 91 11.34 -2.55 -4.11
CA GLN A 91 11.00 -1.62 -5.19
C GLN A 91 11.38 -2.22 -6.54
N GLN A 92 10.38 -2.64 -7.29
CA GLN A 92 10.57 -3.24 -8.61
C GLN A 92 10.82 -2.13 -9.65
N SER A 93 11.98 -2.21 -10.32
CA SER A 93 12.24 -1.47 -11.55
C SER A 93 11.72 -2.27 -12.75
N GLY A 94 11.37 -1.57 -13.82
CA GLY A 94 10.96 -2.17 -15.08
C GLY A 94 9.91 -1.33 -15.81
N PRO A 95 9.83 -1.44 -17.14
CA PRO A 95 9.04 -0.55 -17.98
C PRO A 95 7.52 -0.60 -17.72
N ASP A 96 7.02 -1.70 -17.15
CA ASP A 96 5.61 -1.87 -16.77
C ASP A 96 5.44 -2.40 -15.34
N ARG A 97 6.44 -2.21 -14.46
CA ARG A 97 6.32 -2.61 -13.05
C ARG A 97 5.83 -1.48 -12.18
N THR A 98 6.41 -0.31 -12.39
CA THR A 98 6.15 0.91 -11.63
C THR A 98 6.24 2.11 -12.59
N ALA A 99 5.23 2.98 -12.58
CA ALA A 99 5.28 4.28 -13.25
C ALA A 99 5.04 5.38 -12.23
N VAL A 100 5.81 6.46 -12.30
CA VAL A 100 5.74 7.56 -11.34
C VAL A 100 5.73 8.88 -12.09
N ALA A 101 4.84 9.78 -11.68
CA ALA A 101 4.87 11.18 -12.07
C ALA A 101 4.92 12.08 -10.83
N VAL A 102 5.76 13.12 -10.89
CA VAL A 102 5.99 14.05 -9.78
C VAL A 102 5.64 15.47 -10.21
N ALA A 103 4.87 16.17 -9.39
CA ALA A 103 4.56 17.57 -9.58
C ALA A 103 4.90 18.35 -8.31
N ASN A 104 5.39 19.59 -8.46
CA ASN A 104 5.88 20.39 -7.34
C ASN A 104 5.15 21.73 -7.28
N ASP A 105 4.74 22.12 -6.08
CA ASP A 105 4.33 23.48 -5.77
C ASP A 105 5.52 24.18 -5.05
N ASN A 106 6.14 25.13 -5.75
CA ASN A 106 7.30 25.86 -5.23
C ASN A 106 6.93 26.85 -4.12
N VAL A 107 5.70 27.38 -4.12
CA VAL A 107 5.21 28.33 -3.12
C VAL A 107 4.91 27.58 -1.84
N ALA A 108 4.14 26.50 -1.93
CA ALA A 108 3.83 25.63 -0.81
C ALA A 108 4.99 24.69 -0.44
N ARG A 109 6.10 24.69 -1.19
CA ARG A 109 7.23 23.74 -1.08
C ARG A 109 6.74 22.32 -0.81
N ALA A 110 5.81 21.86 -1.66
CA ALA A 110 5.12 20.60 -1.52
C ALA A 110 5.23 19.81 -2.82
N THR A 111 5.12 18.49 -2.69
CA THR A 111 5.25 17.58 -3.83
C THR A 111 4.04 16.66 -3.86
N LEU A 112 3.41 16.57 -5.03
CA LEU A 112 2.43 15.55 -5.38
C LEU A 112 3.12 14.47 -6.21
N THR A 113 3.01 13.22 -5.77
CA THR A 113 3.59 12.07 -6.47
C THR A 113 2.51 11.05 -6.76
N VAL A 114 2.29 10.76 -8.05
CA VAL A 114 1.45 9.66 -8.51
C VAL A 114 2.34 8.44 -8.72
N VAL A 115 1.96 7.31 -8.13
CA VAL A 115 2.61 6.01 -8.30
C VAL A 115 1.59 5.01 -8.79
N LEU A 116 1.87 4.38 -9.92
CA LEU A 116 1.16 3.23 -10.44
C LEU A 116 2.05 2.00 -10.30
N THR A 117 1.52 0.90 -9.79
CA THR A 117 2.29 -0.34 -9.59
C THR A 117 1.47 -1.56 -9.99
N ARG A 118 2.11 -2.52 -10.67
CA ARG A 118 1.51 -3.84 -10.92
C ARG A 118 1.50 -4.68 -9.65
N THR A 119 0.33 -5.18 -9.26
CA THR A 119 0.20 -6.12 -8.14
C THR A 119 -1.05 -6.96 -8.24
N ASP A 120 -0.90 -8.23 -7.92
CA ASP A 120 -1.99 -9.19 -7.72
C ASP A 120 -2.54 -9.17 -6.29
N LYS A 121 -1.83 -8.52 -5.34
CA LYS A 121 -2.23 -8.46 -3.94
C LYS A 121 -3.37 -7.45 -3.75
N PRO A 122 -4.45 -7.83 -3.05
CA PRO A 122 -5.55 -6.90 -2.79
C PRO A 122 -5.11 -5.78 -1.84
N LEU A 123 -5.75 -4.62 -1.96
CA LEU A 123 -5.49 -3.45 -1.13
C LEU A 123 -5.72 -3.74 0.37
N SER A 124 -6.63 -4.66 0.69
CA SER A 124 -6.89 -5.15 2.06
C SER A 124 -5.66 -5.79 2.72
N ALA A 125 -4.81 -6.48 1.94
CA ALA A 125 -3.56 -7.04 2.46
C ALA A 125 -2.56 -5.93 2.83
N TRP A 126 -2.49 -4.87 2.02
CA TRP A 126 -1.67 -3.71 2.34
C TRP A 126 -2.19 -2.97 3.57
N ARG A 127 -3.51 -2.76 3.67
CA ARG A 127 -4.16 -2.18 4.86
C ARG A 127 -3.83 -2.97 6.13
N SER A 128 -3.85 -4.30 6.07
CA SER A 128 -3.45 -5.17 7.20
C SER A 128 -1.97 -5.00 7.57
N GLN A 129 -1.07 -4.94 6.58
CA GLN A 129 0.35 -4.68 6.81
C GLN A 129 0.56 -3.32 7.50
N LEU A 130 -0.12 -2.26 7.05
CA LEU A 130 0.00 -0.93 7.67
C LEU A 130 -0.51 -0.92 9.12
N ARG A 131 -1.54 -1.71 9.45
CA ARG A 131 -2.01 -1.87 10.85
C ARG A 131 -1.02 -2.62 11.74
N GLN A 132 -0.32 -3.60 11.17
CA GLN A 132 0.68 -4.37 11.90
C GLN A 132 1.98 -3.56 12.08
N CYS A 133 2.36 -2.79 11.06
CA CYS A 133 3.60 -2.03 10.98
C CYS A 133 3.36 -0.53 11.11
N LYS A 134 2.61 -0.12 12.14
CA LYS A 134 2.32 1.28 12.43
C LYS A 134 3.57 2.10 12.74
N SER A 135 4.61 1.47 13.26
CA SER A 135 5.88 2.13 13.50
C SER A 135 7.03 1.16 13.30
N PHE A 136 8.09 1.62 12.65
CA PHE A 136 9.33 0.87 12.47
C PHE A 136 10.52 1.83 12.38
N ARG A 137 11.71 1.31 12.71
CA ARG A 137 12.97 2.04 12.56
C ARG A 137 13.62 1.72 11.23
N VAL A 138 14.30 2.72 10.69
CA VAL A 138 15.04 2.64 9.43
C VAL A 138 16.46 3.14 9.68
N ASP A 139 17.44 2.32 9.34
CA ASP A 139 18.85 2.71 9.28
C ASP A 139 19.29 2.70 7.81
N LYS A 140 19.82 3.82 7.33
CA LYS A 140 20.37 3.92 5.98
C LYS A 140 21.69 4.69 6.05
N ALA A 141 22.79 4.00 5.75
CA ALA A 141 24.14 4.57 5.78
C ALA A 141 24.46 5.30 7.11
N GLY A 142 24.00 4.77 8.24
CA GLY A 142 24.21 5.33 9.58
C GLY A 142 23.23 6.44 9.98
N ALA A 143 22.39 6.93 9.05
CA ALA A 143 21.29 7.83 9.37
C ALA A 143 20.08 7.01 9.84
N LYS A 144 19.60 7.32 11.05
CA LYS A 144 18.46 6.63 11.67
C LYS A 144 17.22 7.49 11.66
N SER A 145 16.10 6.86 11.37
CA SER A 145 14.78 7.49 11.45
C SER A 145 13.74 6.51 11.98
N THR A 146 12.68 7.07 12.56
CA THR A 146 11.47 6.34 12.90
C THR A 146 10.38 6.71 11.91
N VAL A 147 9.80 5.70 11.27
CA VAL A 147 8.62 5.84 10.42
C VAL A 147 7.40 5.53 11.26
N THR A 148 6.41 6.40 11.24
CA THR A 148 5.10 6.18 11.87
C THR A 148 4.01 6.31 10.83
N THR A 149 3.07 5.38 10.79
CA THR A 149 1.93 5.35 9.88
C THR A 149 0.62 5.37 10.67
N THR A 150 -0.26 6.29 10.30
CA THR A 150 -1.64 6.37 10.80
C THR A 150 -2.58 6.12 9.63
N LEU A 151 -3.55 5.22 9.80
CA LEU A 151 -4.60 5.03 8.81
C LEU A 151 -5.66 6.12 8.98
N ASP A 152 -6.08 6.70 7.87
CA ASP A 152 -7.15 7.68 7.80
C ASP A 152 -8.42 7.03 7.21
N PRO A 153 -9.60 7.65 7.36
CA PRO A 153 -10.80 7.21 6.66
C PRO A 153 -10.54 7.15 5.15
N SER A 154 -10.89 6.03 4.53
CA SER A 154 -10.74 5.84 3.09
C SER A 154 -11.56 6.89 2.31
N PRO A 155 -11.01 7.46 1.23
CA PRO A 155 -11.74 8.41 0.40
C PRO A 155 -12.87 7.69 -0.35
N PRO A 156 -14.04 8.31 -0.53
CA PRO A 156 -15.03 7.81 -1.47
C PRO A 156 -14.45 7.94 -2.89
N ALA A 157 -14.32 6.83 -3.61
CA ALA A 157 -13.86 6.86 -4.99
C ALA A 157 -14.31 5.62 -5.77
N ASP A 158 -14.35 5.75 -7.09
CA ASP A 158 -14.73 4.68 -8.03
C ASP A 158 -13.55 3.72 -8.26
N ALA A 159 -13.28 2.89 -7.25
CA ALA A 159 -12.27 1.83 -7.27
C ALA A 159 -12.80 0.58 -6.57
N GLU A 160 -12.12 -0.56 -6.75
CA GLU A 160 -12.51 -1.83 -6.12
C GLU A 160 -12.32 -1.78 -4.59
N ASP A 161 -11.29 -1.09 -4.13
CA ASP A 161 -11.04 -0.75 -2.72
C ASP A 161 -10.23 0.56 -2.67
N THR A 162 -10.36 1.31 -1.58
CA THR A 162 -9.61 2.55 -1.33
C THR A 162 -8.99 2.58 0.05
N LEU A 163 -7.84 3.22 0.19
CA LEU A 163 -7.04 3.28 1.41
C LEU A 163 -6.45 4.68 1.54
N ALA A 164 -6.59 5.30 2.71
CA ALA A 164 -5.84 6.50 3.04
C ALA A 164 -4.98 6.30 4.29
N PHE A 165 -3.81 6.92 4.28
CA PHE A 165 -2.92 6.92 5.43
C PHE A 165 -1.99 8.12 5.41
N ARG A 166 -1.53 8.49 6.60
CA ARG A 166 -0.45 9.43 6.81
C ARG A 166 0.79 8.71 7.28
N ARG A 167 1.94 9.03 6.68
CA ARG A 167 3.25 8.56 7.13
C ARG A 167 4.12 9.73 7.54
N THR A 168 4.74 9.65 8.70
CA THR A 168 5.74 10.60 9.16
C THR A 168 7.08 9.90 9.29
N VAL A 169 8.12 10.47 8.69
CA VAL A 169 9.51 10.02 8.81
C VAL A 169 10.24 11.04 9.67
N ALA A 170 10.56 10.65 10.89
CA ALA A 170 11.24 11.49 11.86
C ALA A 170 12.69 11.00 12.05
N PRO A 171 13.72 11.79 11.69
CA PRO A 171 15.10 11.45 12.01
C PRO A 171 15.32 11.38 13.52
N GLU A 172 16.09 10.40 14.01
CA GLU A 172 16.36 10.25 15.46
C GLU A 172 17.18 11.42 16.02
N VAL A 173 18.07 11.98 15.20
CA VAL A 173 18.85 13.18 15.52
C VAL A 173 18.51 14.24 14.48
N SER A 174 17.72 15.24 14.87
CA SER A 174 17.41 16.39 14.01
C SER A 174 17.02 17.62 14.83
N LEU A 175 17.14 18.79 14.19
CA LEU A 175 16.47 20.00 14.66
C LEU A 175 14.94 19.83 14.55
N PRO A 176 14.14 20.52 15.37
CA PRO A 176 12.69 20.57 15.19
C PRO A 176 12.31 20.98 13.76
N GLY A 177 11.33 20.31 13.15
CA GLY A 177 10.80 20.65 11.81
C GLY A 177 11.29 19.78 10.64
N VAL A 178 12.29 18.92 10.84
CA VAL A 178 12.90 18.11 9.75
C VAL A 178 12.05 16.87 9.37
N ALA A 179 10.99 16.56 10.13
CA ALA A 179 10.15 15.41 9.82
C ALA A 179 9.36 15.62 8.52
N ALA A 180 9.52 14.68 7.58
CA ALA A 180 8.71 14.63 6.37
C ALA A 180 7.38 13.93 6.69
N THR A 181 6.26 14.54 6.28
CA THR A 181 4.94 13.94 6.40
C THR A 181 4.35 13.74 5.01
N MET A 182 3.91 12.52 4.74
CA MET A 182 3.29 12.12 3.49
C MET A 182 1.85 11.72 3.76
N GLN A 183 0.90 12.42 3.16
CA GLN A 183 -0.50 12.03 3.12
C GLN A 183 -0.74 11.26 1.83
N THR A 184 -1.19 10.01 1.92
CA THR A 184 -1.36 9.13 0.77
C THR A 184 -2.80 8.67 0.65
N SER A 185 -3.36 8.80 -0.56
CA SER A 185 -4.60 8.16 -0.98
C SER A 185 -4.26 7.08 -1.99
N ALA A 186 -4.82 5.89 -1.83
CA ALA A 186 -4.57 4.76 -2.69
C ALA A 186 -5.86 4.05 -3.07
N GLY A 187 -5.87 3.47 -4.26
CA GLY A 187 -6.96 2.66 -4.79
C GLY A 187 -6.43 1.53 -5.64
N GLN A 188 -7.31 0.60 -6.00
CA GLN A 188 -6.96 -0.53 -6.85
C GLN A 188 -8.05 -0.76 -7.90
N ILE A 189 -7.63 -0.96 -9.15
CA ILE A 189 -8.48 -1.33 -10.28
C ILE A 189 -7.73 -2.45 -11.01
N GLY A 190 -8.29 -3.67 -11.00
CA GLY A 190 -7.58 -4.85 -11.47
C GLY A 190 -6.20 -5.00 -10.81
N ASP A 191 -5.19 -5.22 -11.64
CA ASP A 191 -3.80 -5.41 -11.21
C ASP A 191 -3.00 -4.10 -11.07
N VAL A 192 -3.66 -2.95 -11.21
CA VAL A 192 -3.04 -1.63 -11.03
C VAL A 192 -3.39 -1.08 -9.66
N ARG A 193 -2.37 -0.89 -8.83
CA ARG A 193 -2.48 -0.09 -7.61
C ARG A 193 -2.10 1.35 -7.91
N ILE A 194 -3.02 2.26 -7.60
CA ILE A 194 -2.88 3.70 -7.76
C ILE A 194 -2.59 4.27 -6.39
N SER A 195 -1.53 5.06 -6.24
CA SER A 195 -1.22 5.80 -5.02
C SER A 195 -0.87 7.23 -5.37
N VAL A 196 -1.51 8.21 -4.74
CA VAL A 196 -1.13 9.61 -4.83
C VAL A 196 -0.69 10.05 -3.44
N ALA A 197 0.52 10.59 -3.35
CA ALA A 197 1.11 11.05 -2.11
C ALA A 197 1.36 12.56 -2.16
N TYR A 198 0.98 13.26 -1.11
CA TYR A 198 1.27 14.66 -0.86
C TYR A 198 2.32 14.76 0.25
N MET A 199 3.51 15.25 -0.08
CA MET A 199 4.60 15.41 0.88
C MET A 199 4.70 16.85 1.37
N THR A 200 4.69 17.02 2.70
CA THR A 200 5.03 18.26 3.39
C THR A 200 6.20 18.08 4.34
N PHE A 201 6.79 19.23 4.68
CA PHE A 201 7.80 19.37 5.72
C PHE A 201 7.27 20.33 6.79
N GLU A 202 7.89 20.28 7.96
CA GLU A 202 7.66 21.27 9.04
C GLU A 202 6.22 21.34 9.55
N GLY A 203 5.49 20.21 9.52
CA GLY A 203 4.12 20.13 10.07
C GLY A 203 3.07 20.94 9.29
N ARG A 204 3.41 21.43 8.09
CA ARG A 204 2.47 22.14 7.22
C ARG A 204 1.29 21.24 6.86
N LYS A 205 0.09 21.84 6.88
CA LYS A 205 -1.15 21.14 6.58
C LYS A 205 -1.13 20.65 5.12
N PRO A 206 -1.45 19.38 4.85
CA PRO A 206 -1.54 18.89 3.48
C PRO A 206 -2.69 19.57 2.74
N ASP A 207 -2.48 19.87 1.45
CA ASP A 207 -3.54 20.26 0.54
C ASP A 207 -4.31 19.00 0.12
N THR A 208 -5.31 18.66 0.94
CA THR A 208 -6.14 17.48 0.73
C THR A 208 -7.04 17.61 -0.48
N GLU A 209 -7.34 18.83 -0.93
CA GLU A 209 -8.15 19.07 -2.12
C GLU A 209 -7.34 18.71 -3.38
N ALA A 210 -6.13 19.25 -3.49
CA ALA A 210 -5.19 18.90 -4.55
C ALA A 210 -4.89 17.39 -4.60
N LEU A 211 -4.66 16.78 -3.44
CA LEU A 211 -4.45 15.34 -3.31
C LEU A 211 -5.65 14.54 -3.82
N ASN A 212 -6.87 14.89 -3.39
CA ASN A 212 -8.07 14.16 -3.76
C ASN A 212 -8.42 14.35 -5.25
N ALA A 213 -8.30 15.57 -5.78
CA ALA A 213 -8.55 15.84 -7.19
C ALA A 213 -7.63 14.99 -8.09
N LEU A 214 -6.33 14.97 -7.80
CA LEU A 214 -5.37 14.18 -8.56
C LEU A 214 -5.59 12.67 -8.39
N PHE A 215 -5.96 12.22 -7.18
CA PHE A 215 -6.30 10.82 -6.93
C PHE A 215 -7.53 10.38 -7.75
N THR A 216 -8.59 11.18 -7.77
CA THR A 216 -9.78 10.93 -8.60
C THR A 216 -9.44 10.92 -10.08
N ALA A 217 -8.62 11.86 -10.57
CA ALA A 217 -8.20 11.89 -11.97
C ALA A 217 -7.39 10.64 -12.36
N ALA A 218 -6.46 10.20 -11.50
CA ALA A 218 -5.68 8.98 -11.70
C ALA A 218 -6.56 7.73 -11.74
N LEU A 219 -7.53 7.61 -10.83
CA LEU A 219 -8.50 6.50 -10.86
C LEU A 219 -9.33 6.52 -12.14
N ALA A 220 -9.85 7.68 -12.54
CA ALA A 220 -10.64 7.79 -13.76
C ALA A 220 -9.81 7.45 -15.01
N LYS A 221 -8.53 7.84 -15.05
CA LYS A 221 -7.62 7.51 -16.15
C LYS A 221 -7.38 6.01 -16.27
N VAL A 222 -7.11 5.33 -15.16
CA VAL A 222 -6.93 3.86 -15.13
C VAL A 222 -8.24 3.14 -15.43
N GLY A 223 -9.36 3.57 -14.84
CA GLY A 223 -10.68 2.97 -15.04
C GLY A 223 -11.16 2.99 -16.49
N ARG A 224 -10.82 4.05 -17.25
CA ARG A 224 -11.11 4.10 -18.71
C ARG A 224 -10.33 3.08 -19.54
N ALA A 225 -9.22 2.57 -19.02
CA ALA A 225 -8.39 1.57 -19.68
C ALA A 225 -8.65 0.14 -19.19
N ALA A 226 -9.49 -0.01 -18.16
CA ALA A 226 -9.93 -1.29 -17.62
C ALA A 226 -11.15 -1.79 -18.41
#